data_AF-A0A925RQN9-F1
#
_entry.id   AF-A0A925RQN9-F1
#
_cell.length_a   1.000
_cell.length_b   1.000
_cell.length_c   1.000
_cell.angle_alpha   90.00
_cell.angle_beta   90.00
_cell.angle_gamma   90.00
#
_symmetry.space_group_name_H-M   'P 1'
#
loop_
_entity.id
_entity.type
_entity.pdbx_description
1 polymer ?
#
loop_
_entity_poly.entity_id
_entity_poly.type
_entity_poly.pdbx_seq_one_letter_code
_entity_poly.pdbx_strand_id
1 'polypeptide(L)'
;GWGNQSRETDGTAWSEACRFHAAPTLIGLAWIFIALQISESFALWMAPILSGLVLSIPVSVWTSRARFGRALASRKILATPEELDQPQIIHMANEAAGAKHTALNATTSGREGIVAAVVDPYVNGVHVSLLEHMEMNSAEEALANRCLKEGPGKISNVEMTQLLYLAPAMLMMHRSVWLGITEGIHEVWSQAVESYRKRPDMVSAAEGD
;
A
#
# COMPACT_ATOMS: atom_id res chain seq x y z
N GLY A 1 -15.46 8.62 4.20
CA GLY A 1 -14.21 7.82 4.23
C GLY A 1 -13.64 7.76 2.85
N TRP A 2 -12.31 7.73 2.72
CA TRP A 2 -11.67 7.44 1.43
C TRP A 2 -12.00 5.98 1.08
N GLY A 3 -12.66 5.76 -0.06
CA GLY A 3 -13.05 4.42 -0.50
C GLY A 3 -11.85 3.55 -0.86
N ASN A 4 -12.06 2.23 -0.91
CA ASN A 4 -11.03 1.25 -1.30
C ASN A 4 -10.50 1.57 -2.72
N GLN A 5 -9.24 2.01 -2.82
CA GLN A 5 -8.59 2.20 -4.13
C GLN A 5 -8.25 0.83 -4.72
N SER A 6 -8.86 0.46 -5.84
CA SER A 6 -8.47 -0.73 -6.60
C SER A 6 -7.16 -0.47 -7.32
N ARG A 7 -6.03 -0.80 -6.68
CA ARG A 7 -4.70 -0.69 -7.29
C ARG A 7 -4.35 -1.83 -8.25
N GLU A 8 -5.16 -2.88 -8.30
CA GLU A 8 -4.87 -4.12 -9.05
C GLU A 8 -5.81 -4.42 -10.22
N THR A 9 -6.71 -3.52 -10.60
CA THR A 9 -7.53 -3.73 -11.80
C THR A 9 -6.77 -3.27 -13.05
N ASP A 10 -6.70 -4.12 -14.08
CA ASP A 10 -6.04 -3.88 -15.38
C ASP A 10 -6.82 -2.86 -16.24
N GLY A 11 -7.08 -1.69 -15.67
CA GLY A 11 -7.90 -0.61 -16.23
C GLY A 11 -9.38 -0.69 -15.88
N THR A 12 -10.14 0.26 -16.43
CA THR A 12 -11.60 0.38 -16.24
C THR A 12 -12.31 -0.81 -16.89
N ALA A 13 -13.29 -1.40 -16.20
CA ALA A 13 -14.12 -2.45 -16.78
C ALA A 13 -15.09 -1.86 -17.83
N TRP A 14 -15.47 -2.65 -18.85
CA TRP A 14 -16.45 -2.21 -19.86
C TRP A 14 -17.79 -1.79 -19.23
N SER A 15 -18.26 -2.53 -18.23
CA SER A 15 -19.50 -2.20 -17.51
C SER A 15 -19.40 -0.86 -16.78
N GLU A 16 -18.26 -0.56 -16.18
CA GLU A 16 -18.02 0.69 -15.48
C GLU A 16 -17.90 1.87 -16.44
N ALA A 17 -17.17 1.71 -17.54
CA ALA A 17 -17.08 2.70 -18.61
C ALA A 17 -18.46 2.98 -19.23
N CYS A 18 -19.26 1.94 -19.50
CA CYS A 18 -20.64 2.11 -19.95
C CYS A 18 -21.48 2.89 -18.94
N ARG A 19 -21.40 2.56 -17.64
CA ARG A 19 -22.14 3.27 -16.61
C ARG A 19 -21.82 4.77 -16.58
N PHE A 20 -20.55 5.14 -16.73
CA PHE A 20 -20.13 6.55 -16.69
C PHE A 20 -20.38 7.30 -18.01
N HIS A 21 -20.26 6.62 -19.16
CA HIS A 21 -20.27 7.26 -20.47
C HIS A 21 -21.52 6.97 -21.32
N ALA A 22 -22.51 6.21 -20.82
CA ALA A 22 -23.75 5.91 -21.57
C ALA A 22 -24.54 7.18 -21.91
N ALA A 23 -24.73 8.09 -20.95
CA ALA A 23 -25.48 9.33 -21.18
C ALA A 23 -24.86 10.20 -22.30
N PRO A 24 -23.56 10.58 -22.27
CA PRO A 24 -22.97 11.34 -23.37
C PRO A 24 -22.95 10.56 -24.69
N THR A 25 -22.73 9.24 -24.66
CA THR A 25 -22.78 8.40 -25.87
C THR A 25 -24.16 8.45 -26.54
N LEU A 26 -25.23 8.32 -25.76
CA LEU A 26 -26.61 8.40 -26.25
C LEU A 26 -26.96 9.78 -26.80
N ILE A 27 -26.53 10.85 -26.11
CA ILE A 27 -26.69 12.22 -26.58
C ILE A 27 -25.97 12.41 -27.92
N GLY A 28 -24.75 11.88 -28.07
CA GLY A 28 -24.00 11.90 -29.31
C GLY A 28 -24.73 11.21 -30.45
N LEU A 29 -25.27 10.01 -30.22
CA LEU A 29 -26.04 9.26 -31.21
C LEU A 29 -27.33 10.00 -31.63
N ALA A 30 -28.05 10.58 -30.68
CA ALA A 30 -29.25 11.37 -30.96
C ALA A 30 -28.92 12.59 -31.83
N TRP A 31 -27.83 13.29 -31.54
CA TRP A 31 -27.39 14.43 -32.34
C TRP A 31 -26.89 14.05 -33.73
N ILE A 32 -26.21 12.91 -33.88
CA ILE A 32 -25.84 12.39 -35.22
C ILE A 32 -27.11 12.17 -36.05
N PHE A 33 -28.13 11.54 -35.46
CA PHE A 33 -29.39 11.31 -36.15
C PHE A 33 -30.05 12.63 -36.59
N ILE A 34 -30.14 13.62 -35.70
CA ILE A 34 -30.71 14.94 -36.03
C ILE A 34 -29.89 15.63 -37.13
N ALA A 35 -28.56 15.61 -37.03
CA ALA A 35 -27.69 16.26 -38.01
C ALA A 35 -27.86 15.69 -39.42
N LEU A 36 -28.01 14.37 -39.53
CA LEU A 36 -28.27 13.68 -40.80
C LEU A 36 -29.64 14.05 -41.40
N GLN A 37 -30.64 14.37 -40.58
CA GLN A 37 -31.94 14.87 -41.07
C GLN A 37 -31.87 16.30 -41.62
N ILE A 38 -30.87 17.10 -41.18
CA ILE A 38 -30.69 18.48 -41.65
C ILE A 38 -29.93 18.48 -42.99
N SER A 39 -28.73 17.92 -43.02
CA SER A 39 -27.95 17.69 -44.26
C SER A 39 -26.71 16.85 -43.96
N GLU A 40 -26.25 16.09 -44.96
CA GLU A 40 -25.00 15.32 -44.87
C GLU A 40 -23.79 16.23 -44.60
N SER A 41 -23.73 17.40 -45.24
CA SER A 41 -22.66 18.38 -45.04
C SER A 41 -22.59 18.88 -43.59
N PHE A 42 -23.74 19.13 -42.96
CA PHE A 42 -23.79 19.55 -41.56
C PHE A 42 -23.36 18.41 -40.62
N ALA A 43 -23.79 17.17 -40.88
CA ALA A 43 -23.36 16.02 -40.11
C ALA A 43 -21.84 15.79 -40.18
N LEU A 44 -21.25 15.93 -41.38
CA LEU A 44 -19.79 15.87 -41.56
C LEU A 44 -19.07 16.99 -40.83
N TRP A 45 -19.64 18.20 -40.82
CA TRP A 45 -19.09 19.34 -40.06
C TRP A 45 -19.11 19.10 -38.55
N MET A 46 -20.14 18.43 -38.03
CA MET A 46 -20.28 18.09 -36.61
C MET A 46 -19.54 16.80 -36.21
N ALA A 47 -19.03 16.03 -37.18
CA ALA A 47 -18.43 14.72 -36.94
C ALA A 47 -17.31 14.70 -35.89
N PRO A 48 -16.35 15.66 -35.82
CA PRO A 48 -15.28 15.63 -34.82
C PRO A 48 -15.80 15.68 -33.38
N ILE A 49 -16.86 16.47 -33.14
CA ILE A 49 -17.46 16.63 -31.82
C ILE A 49 -18.26 15.36 -31.46
N LEU A 50 -19.13 14.93 -32.36
CA LEU A 50 -20.03 13.79 -32.12
C LEU A 50 -19.27 12.46 -32.00
N SER A 51 -18.18 12.29 -32.76
CA SER A 51 -17.32 11.12 -32.67
C SER A 51 -16.71 10.98 -31.27
N GLY A 52 -16.33 12.09 -30.62
CA GLY A 52 -15.83 12.07 -29.25
C GLY A 52 -16.87 11.56 -28.25
N LEU A 53 -18.13 11.96 -28.39
CA LEU A 53 -19.22 11.49 -27.53
C LEU A 53 -19.49 9.99 -27.74
N VAL A 54 -19.59 9.56 -28.99
CA VAL A 54 -19.89 8.16 -29.32
C VAL A 54 -18.75 7.21 -28.95
N LEU A 55 -17.51 7.64 -29.16
CA LEU A 55 -16.32 6.83 -28.85
C LEU A 55 -15.84 6.97 -27.39
N SER A 56 -16.56 7.72 -26.55
CA SER A 56 -16.16 7.97 -25.16
C SER A 56 -15.96 6.67 -24.38
N ILE A 57 -16.84 5.68 -24.54
CA ILE A 57 -16.73 4.35 -23.92
C ILE A 57 -15.43 3.65 -24.37
N PRO A 58 -15.26 3.25 -25.65
CA PRO A 58 -14.08 2.48 -26.07
C PRO A 58 -12.77 3.21 -25.81
N VAL A 59 -12.72 4.54 -25.98
CA VAL A 59 -11.53 5.34 -25.69
C VAL A 59 -11.19 5.26 -24.20
N SER A 60 -12.16 5.53 -23.31
CA SER A 60 -11.98 5.46 -21.85
C SER A 60 -11.47 4.09 -21.43
N VAL A 61 -12.07 3.02 -21.98
CA VAL A 61 -11.56 1.71 -21.67
C VAL A 61 -10.14 1.57 -22.23
N TRP A 62 -9.86 1.80 -23.52
CA TRP A 62 -8.54 1.51 -24.11
C TRP A 62 -7.40 2.30 -23.45
N THR A 63 -7.61 3.57 -23.15
CA THR A 63 -6.58 4.41 -22.52
C THR A 63 -6.32 4.04 -21.06
N SER A 64 -7.27 3.41 -20.37
CA SER A 64 -7.09 2.96 -18.98
C SER A 64 -6.22 1.70 -18.83
N ARG A 65 -5.89 0.98 -19.91
CA ARG A 65 -5.11 -0.27 -19.80
C ARG A 65 -3.63 0.03 -19.71
N ALA A 66 -3.00 -0.52 -18.68
CA ALA A 66 -1.57 -0.33 -18.44
C ALA A 66 -0.69 -0.84 -19.58
N ARG A 67 -1.12 -1.85 -20.36
CA ARG A 67 -0.36 -2.36 -21.51
C ARG A 67 -0.12 -1.30 -22.59
N PHE A 68 -1.11 -0.45 -22.88
CA PHE A 68 -0.98 0.60 -23.89
C PHE A 68 -0.13 1.74 -23.37
N GLY A 69 -0.29 2.09 -22.08
CA GLY A 69 0.60 3.04 -21.40
C GLY A 69 2.06 2.59 -21.47
N ARG A 70 2.36 1.35 -21.06
CA ARG A 70 3.72 0.78 -21.12
C ARG A 70 4.29 0.73 -22.55
N ALA A 71 3.45 0.43 -23.55
CA ALA A 71 3.88 0.40 -24.95
C ALA A 71 4.19 1.80 -25.51
N LEU A 72 3.49 2.85 -25.04
CA LEU A 72 3.78 4.23 -25.39
C LEU A 72 5.01 4.76 -24.64
N ALA A 73 5.17 4.36 -23.38
CA ALA A 73 6.33 4.69 -22.56
C ALA A 73 7.62 4.08 -23.14
N SER A 74 7.59 2.81 -23.59
CA SER A 74 8.74 2.16 -24.23
C SER A 74 9.16 2.83 -25.55
N ARG A 75 8.23 3.54 -26.21
CA ARG A 75 8.49 4.37 -27.39
C ARG A 75 8.80 5.83 -27.06
N LYS A 76 8.89 6.18 -25.77
CA LYS A 76 9.15 7.54 -25.27
C LYS A 76 8.10 8.59 -25.70
N ILE A 77 6.87 8.17 -26.00
CA ILE A 77 5.80 9.07 -26.46
C ILE A 77 5.06 9.73 -25.29
N LEU A 78 4.85 8.97 -24.20
CA LEU A 78 4.20 9.43 -22.95
C LEU A 78 5.00 9.05 -21.70
N ALA A 79 6.32 8.87 -21.85
CA ALA A 79 7.18 8.54 -20.72
C ALA A 79 7.48 9.80 -19.91
N THR A 80 7.50 9.68 -18.58
CA THR A 80 7.97 10.79 -17.73
C THR A 80 9.51 10.81 -17.69
N PRO A 81 10.14 11.94 -17.32
CA PRO A 81 11.59 12.02 -17.17
C PRO A 81 12.15 10.93 -16.25
N GLU A 82 11.45 10.61 -15.15
CA GLU A 82 11.83 9.60 -14.17
C GLU A 82 11.73 8.16 -14.70
N GLU A 83 10.95 7.93 -15.75
CA GLU A 83 10.91 6.64 -16.45
C GLU A 83 12.03 6.51 -17.50
N LEU A 84 12.52 7.64 -18.02
CA LEU A 84 13.59 7.67 -19.02
C LEU A 84 14.98 7.67 -18.39
N ASP A 85 15.15 8.43 -17.31
CA ASP A 85 16.35 8.55 -16.50
C ASP A 85 15.94 8.38 -15.04
N GLN A 86 16.01 7.14 -14.57
CA GLN A 86 15.52 6.77 -13.27
C GLN A 86 16.45 7.34 -12.19
N PRO A 87 15.93 8.11 -11.21
CA PRO A 87 16.77 8.70 -10.19
C PRO A 87 17.38 7.61 -9.30
N GLN A 88 18.58 7.87 -8.78
CA GLN A 88 19.36 6.91 -7.99
C GLN A 88 18.56 6.30 -6.82
N ILE A 89 17.68 7.08 -6.18
CA ILE A 89 16.85 6.58 -5.07
C ILE A 89 15.93 5.43 -5.48
N ILE A 90 15.43 5.43 -6.72
CA ILE A 90 14.56 4.35 -7.23
C ILE A 90 15.40 3.13 -7.61
N HIS A 91 16.62 3.32 -8.13
CA HIS A 91 17.58 2.23 -8.30
C HIS A 91 17.88 1.55 -6.96
N MET A 92 18.25 2.33 -5.94
CA MET A 92 18.51 1.82 -4.59
C MET A 92 17.28 1.12 -3.99
N ALA A 93 16.08 1.67 -4.18
CA ALA A 93 14.85 1.06 -3.70
C ALA A 93 14.55 -0.27 -4.41
N ASN A 94 14.75 -0.36 -5.72
CA ASN A 94 14.57 -1.59 -6.49
C ASN A 94 15.59 -2.66 -6.10
N GLU A 95 16.85 -2.26 -5.90
CA GLU A 95 17.91 -3.15 -5.39
C GLU A 95 17.59 -3.64 -3.98
N ALA A 96 17.15 -2.77 -3.07
CA ALA A 96 16.74 -3.12 -1.72
C ALA A 96 15.49 -4.02 -1.71
N ALA A 97 14.54 -3.82 -2.62
CA ALA A 97 13.36 -4.67 -2.77
C ALA A 97 13.72 -6.06 -3.33
N GLY A 98 14.72 -6.14 -4.23
CA GLY A 98 15.28 -7.40 -4.73
C GLY A 98 16.09 -8.14 -3.67
N ALA A 99 16.84 -7.40 -2.85
CA ALA A 99 17.50 -7.90 -1.65
C ALA A 99 16.48 -8.08 -0.52
N LYS A 100 15.57 -9.06 -0.68
CA LYS A 100 14.66 -9.49 0.39
C LYS A 100 15.48 -9.81 1.63
N HIS A 101 15.61 -8.83 2.54
CA HIS A 101 16.36 -9.02 3.75
C HIS A 101 15.59 -10.07 4.54
N THR A 102 16.11 -11.29 4.60
CA THR A 102 15.37 -12.44 5.14
C THR A 102 14.97 -12.21 6.61
N ALA A 103 15.64 -11.26 7.28
CA ALA A 103 15.30 -10.78 8.61
C ALA A 103 13.93 -10.08 8.70
N LEU A 104 13.46 -9.44 7.62
CA LEU A 104 12.25 -8.60 7.56
C LEU A 104 11.04 -9.32 6.94
N ASN A 105 11.07 -10.65 6.88
CA ASN A 105 9.94 -11.43 6.38
C ASN A 105 8.81 -11.47 7.42
N ALA A 106 7.90 -10.50 7.32
CA ALA A 106 6.65 -10.41 8.07
C ALA A 106 5.66 -11.58 7.80
N THR A 107 6.04 -12.56 6.98
CA THR A 107 5.23 -13.75 6.68
C THR A 107 5.58 -14.96 7.54
N THR A 108 6.53 -14.81 8.48
CA THR A 108 6.88 -15.89 9.42
C THR A 108 5.84 -15.93 10.54
N SER A 109 5.20 -17.08 10.74
CA SER A 109 4.21 -17.29 11.80
C SER A 109 4.77 -16.85 13.17
N GLY A 110 4.02 -16.02 13.89
CA GLY A 110 4.45 -15.43 15.17
C GLY A 110 5.23 -14.11 15.05
N ARG A 111 5.47 -13.60 13.83
CA ARG A 111 6.19 -12.34 13.54
C ARG A 111 5.36 -11.42 12.65
N GLU A 112 4.07 -11.34 12.93
CA GLU A 112 3.11 -10.52 12.19
C GLU A 112 2.58 -9.38 13.06
N GLY A 113 2.27 -8.26 12.40
CA GLY A 113 1.61 -7.11 13.03
C GLY A 113 2.37 -6.55 14.23
N ILE A 114 1.65 -6.33 15.33
CA ILE A 114 2.23 -5.68 16.52
C ILE A 114 3.36 -6.49 17.16
N VAL A 115 3.32 -7.82 17.09
CA VAL A 115 4.37 -8.65 17.70
C VAL A 115 5.72 -8.35 17.06
N ALA A 116 5.76 -8.23 15.74
CA ALA A 116 6.97 -7.79 15.03
C ALA A 116 7.34 -6.34 15.37
N ALA A 117 6.36 -5.43 15.38
CA ALA A 117 6.60 -4.01 15.68
C ALA A 117 7.19 -3.76 17.09
N VAL A 118 6.89 -4.63 18.06
CA VAL A 118 7.44 -4.55 19.41
C VAL A 118 8.73 -5.34 19.56
N VAL A 119 8.82 -6.57 19.03
CA VAL A 119 9.94 -7.48 19.31
C VAL A 119 11.14 -7.23 18.40
N ASP A 120 10.92 -6.91 17.12
CA ASP A 120 12.00 -6.75 16.16
C ASP A 120 12.69 -5.38 16.34
N PRO A 121 13.99 -5.33 16.69
CA PRO A 121 14.66 -4.05 16.94
C PRO A 121 14.68 -3.11 15.73
N TYR A 122 14.76 -3.66 14.51
CA TYR A 122 14.77 -2.85 13.30
C TYR A 122 13.37 -2.30 13.01
N VAL A 123 12.35 -3.15 13.04
CA VAL A 123 10.96 -2.71 12.79
C VAL A 123 10.52 -1.73 13.86
N ASN A 124 10.83 -2.00 15.14
CA ASN A 124 10.53 -1.10 16.24
C ASN A 124 11.24 0.26 16.07
N GLY A 125 12.53 0.25 15.71
CA GLY A 125 13.32 1.46 15.50
C GLY A 125 12.76 2.33 14.36
N VAL A 126 12.45 1.72 13.21
CA VAL A 126 11.83 2.43 12.09
C VAL A 126 10.45 2.96 12.48
N HIS A 127 9.61 2.13 13.11
CA HIS A 127 8.28 2.53 13.56
C HIS A 127 8.33 3.74 14.49
N VAL A 128 9.14 3.66 15.56
CA VAL A 128 9.30 4.76 16.52
C VAL A 128 9.89 6.01 15.88
N SER A 129 10.79 5.88 14.90
CA SER A 129 11.38 7.03 14.19
C SER A 129 10.36 7.83 13.36
N LEU A 130 9.23 7.21 13.01
CA LEU A 130 8.15 7.83 12.23
C LEU A 130 7.05 8.44 13.11
N LEU A 131 7.09 8.20 14.43
CA LEU A 131 6.10 8.72 15.37
C LEU A 131 6.49 10.10 15.90
N GLU A 132 5.49 10.91 16.23
CA GLU A 132 5.73 12.17 16.93
C GLU A 132 6.20 11.93 18.37
N HIS A 133 7.03 12.84 18.86
CA HIS A 133 7.52 12.77 20.23
C HIS A 133 6.41 13.21 21.20
N MET A 134 5.87 12.25 21.94
CA MET A 134 4.85 12.48 22.97
C MET A 134 5.33 11.94 24.31
N GLU A 135 4.85 12.56 25.39
CA GLU A 135 4.98 12.01 26.74
C GLU A 135 3.90 10.97 26.98
N MET A 136 4.24 9.91 27.71
CA MET A 136 3.31 8.86 28.08
C MET A 136 2.68 9.17 29.43
N ASN A 137 1.35 9.16 29.50
CA ASN A 137 0.65 9.28 30.79
C ASN A 137 0.52 7.92 31.51
N SER A 138 0.10 7.95 32.77
CA SER A 138 -0.03 6.73 33.58
C SER A 138 -1.10 5.76 33.08
N ALA A 139 -2.13 6.24 32.37
CA ALA A 139 -3.15 5.38 31.78
C ALA A 139 -2.63 4.62 30.56
N GLU A 140 -1.82 5.27 29.73
CA GLU A 140 -1.13 4.66 28.58
C GLU A 140 -0.07 3.66 29.03
N GLU A 141 0.67 3.97 30.09
CA GLU A 141 1.61 3.04 30.71
C GLU A 141 0.87 1.78 31.24
N ALA A 142 -0.28 1.97 31.89
CA ALA A 142 -1.11 0.86 32.35
C ALA A 142 -1.65 0.02 31.18
N LEU A 143 -2.02 0.67 30.06
CA LEU A 143 -2.45 -0.01 28.83
C LEU A 143 -1.31 -0.83 28.20
N ALA A 144 -0.11 -0.27 28.11
CA ALA A 144 1.07 -0.97 27.61
C ALA A 144 1.41 -2.19 28.48
N ASN A 145 1.39 -2.03 29.81
CA ASN A 145 1.58 -3.13 30.75
C ASN A 145 0.51 -4.21 30.63
N ARG A 146 -0.76 -3.82 30.41
CA ARG A 146 -1.84 -4.79 30.15
C ARG A 146 -1.59 -5.56 28.86
N CYS A 147 -1.16 -4.90 27.79
CA CYS A 147 -0.79 -5.55 26.54
C CYS A 147 0.37 -6.56 26.71
N LEU A 148 1.37 -6.22 27.53
CA LEU A 148 2.48 -7.13 27.84
C LEU A 148 2.03 -8.36 28.63
N LYS A 149 1.11 -8.21 29.59
CA LYS A 149 0.65 -9.31 30.47
C LYS A 149 -0.43 -10.19 29.85
N GLU A 150 -1.42 -9.58 29.20
CA GLU A 150 -2.58 -10.29 28.63
C GLU A 150 -2.40 -10.66 27.15
N GLY A 151 -1.41 -10.06 26.49
CA GLY A 151 -1.13 -10.26 25.07
C GLY A 151 -1.97 -9.34 24.16
N PRO A 152 -1.58 -9.22 22.87
CA PRO A 152 -2.21 -8.29 21.94
C PRO A 152 -3.64 -8.67 21.56
N GLY A 153 -4.01 -9.96 21.66
CA GLY A 153 -5.36 -10.44 21.33
C GLY A 153 -6.46 -10.02 22.31
N LYS A 154 -6.10 -9.47 23.48
CA LYS A 154 -7.03 -8.96 24.49
C LYS A 154 -7.24 -7.45 24.42
N ILE A 155 -6.44 -6.75 23.63
CA ILE A 155 -6.51 -5.30 23.45
C ILE A 155 -7.45 -4.99 22.29
N SER A 156 -8.35 -4.02 22.46
CA SER A 156 -9.25 -3.60 21.38
C SER A 156 -8.48 -2.91 20.25
N ASN A 157 -9.03 -2.88 19.03
CA ASN A 157 -8.37 -2.23 17.90
C ASN A 157 -8.11 -0.73 18.14
N VAL A 158 -8.98 -0.05 18.89
CA VAL A 158 -8.82 1.38 19.20
C VAL A 158 -7.66 1.59 20.16
N GLU A 159 -7.59 0.81 21.24
CA GLU A 159 -6.49 0.85 22.20
C GLU A 159 -5.17 0.40 21.57
N MET A 160 -5.22 -0.59 20.68
CA MET A 160 -4.07 -1.07 19.93
C MET A 160 -3.51 0.04 19.04
N THR A 161 -4.40 0.76 18.34
CA THR A 161 -4.04 1.91 17.54
C THR A 161 -3.39 2.97 18.44
N GLN A 162 -4.00 3.29 19.58
CA GLN A 162 -3.41 4.24 20.54
C GLN A 162 -1.98 3.84 20.94
N LEU A 163 -1.74 2.58 21.30
CA LEU A 163 -0.39 2.10 21.62
C LEU A 163 0.59 2.24 20.46
N LEU A 164 0.16 1.89 19.25
CA LEU A 164 1.00 1.97 18.04
C LEU A 164 1.38 3.41 17.67
N TYR A 165 0.57 4.40 18.03
CA TYR A 165 0.90 5.82 17.82
C TYR A 165 1.77 6.43 18.93
N LEU A 166 2.02 5.71 20.03
CA LEU A 166 2.80 6.19 21.17
C LEU A 166 4.22 5.62 21.17
N ALA A 167 5.17 6.44 20.70
CA ALA A 167 6.61 6.14 20.72
C ALA A 167 7.13 5.63 22.09
N PRO A 168 6.88 6.31 23.23
CA PRO A 168 7.37 5.85 24.53
C PRO A 168 6.79 4.48 24.93
N ALA A 169 5.53 4.19 24.59
CA ALA A 169 4.91 2.90 24.88
C ALA A 169 5.58 1.77 24.06
N MET A 170 5.82 2.01 22.77
CA MET A 170 6.51 1.04 21.90
C MET A 170 7.93 0.74 22.36
N LEU A 171 8.69 1.75 22.79
CA LEU A 171 10.04 1.57 23.35
C LEU A 171 10.01 0.85 24.70
N MET A 172 9.07 1.21 25.57
CA MET A 172 8.88 0.55 26.86
C MET A 172 8.57 -0.93 26.66
N MET A 173 7.62 -1.26 25.79
CA MET A 173 7.24 -2.64 25.51
C MET A 173 8.41 -3.43 24.92
N HIS A 174 9.12 -2.86 23.94
CA HIS A 174 10.32 -3.48 23.36
C HIS A 174 11.35 -3.80 24.44
N ARG A 175 11.69 -2.82 25.28
CA ARG A 175 12.65 -2.98 26.37
C ARG A 175 12.20 -4.03 27.39
N SER A 176 10.94 -4.00 27.81
CA SER A 176 10.39 -4.95 28.80
C SER A 176 10.45 -6.39 28.31
N VAL A 177 10.13 -6.62 27.03
CA VAL A 177 10.17 -7.95 26.41
C VAL A 177 11.61 -8.47 26.31
N TRP A 178 12.57 -7.63 25.95
CA TRP A 178 13.97 -8.04 25.78
C TRP A 178 14.74 -8.21 27.09
N LEU A 179 14.45 -7.37 28.09
CA LEU A 179 15.10 -7.46 29.41
C LEU A 179 14.41 -8.45 30.36
N GLY A 180 13.22 -8.95 30.00
CA GLY A 180 12.44 -9.85 30.86
C GLY A 180 12.01 -9.21 32.17
N ILE A 181 11.83 -7.89 32.19
CA ILE A 181 11.61 -7.10 33.42
C ILE A 181 10.23 -7.31 34.03
N THR A 182 9.23 -7.68 33.23
CA THR A 182 7.85 -7.83 33.72
C THR A 182 7.58 -9.25 34.19
N GLU A 183 7.22 -9.42 35.46
CA GLU A 183 6.64 -10.66 35.98
C GLU A 183 5.31 -10.94 35.26
N GLY A 184 5.18 -12.12 34.65
CA GLY A 184 3.96 -12.55 33.97
C GLY A 184 3.74 -11.99 32.56
N ILE A 185 4.81 -11.81 31.77
CA ILE A 185 4.68 -11.53 30.33
C ILE A 185 3.90 -12.66 29.64
N HIS A 186 2.98 -12.29 28.76
CA HIS A 186 2.22 -13.24 27.95
C HIS A 186 3.15 -14.08 27.05
N GLU A 187 2.85 -15.37 26.92
CA GLU A 187 3.70 -16.35 26.23
C GLU A 187 4.07 -15.96 24.79
N VAL A 188 3.16 -15.27 24.09
CA VAL A 188 3.36 -14.76 22.72
C VAL A 188 4.64 -13.94 22.56
N TRP A 189 5.00 -13.12 23.55
CA TRP A 189 6.17 -12.25 23.48
C TRP A 189 7.45 -13.07 23.69
N SER A 190 7.42 -14.01 24.63
CA SER A 190 8.53 -14.93 24.89
C SER A 190 8.79 -15.83 23.69
N GLN A 191 7.74 -16.39 23.08
CA GLN A 191 7.84 -17.18 21.85
C GLN A 191 8.42 -16.36 20.70
N ALA A 192 7.99 -15.10 20.54
CA ALA A 192 8.51 -14.21 19.51
C ALA A 192 10.00 -13.86 19.74
N VAL A 193 10.41 -13.55 20.96
CA VAL A 193 11.84 -13.35 21.29
C VAL A 193 12.65 -14.61 21.08
N GLU A 194 12.13 -15.77 21.48
CA GLU A 194 12.82 -17.05 21.29
C GLU A 194 12.94 -17.39 19.80
N SER A 195 11.93 -17.08 18.98
CA SER A 195 12.01 -17.18 17.52
C SER A 195 13.10 -16.28 16.95
N TYR A 196 13.31 -15.10 17.55
CA TYR A 196 14.38 -14.18 17.14
C TYR A 196 15.76 -14.70 17.56
N ARG A 197 15.90 -15.24 18.77
CA ARG A 197 17.15 -15.82 19.30
C ARG A 197 17.55 -17.10 18.60
N LYS A 198 16.57 -17.95 18.27
CA LYS A 198 16.82 -19.26 17.69
C LYS A 198 17.46 -19.17 16.33
N ARG A 199 17.35 -18.05 15.61
CA ARG A 199 17.92 -17.76 14.28
C ARG A 199 19.30 -18.42 14.07
N PRO A 200 19.36 -19.67 13.62
CA PRO A 200 20.58 -20.25 13.13
C PRO A 200 20.60 -19.94 11.61
N ASP A 201 21.76 -19.98 10.97
CA ASP A 201 21.83 -20.12 9.51
C ASP A 201 21.32 -18.91 8.68
N MET A 202 22.18 -17.90 8.43
CA MET A 202 22.14 -17.06 7.20
C MET A 202 23.37 -16.13 7.11
N VAL A 203 24.10 -15.87 8.21
CA VAL A 203 25.37 -15.13 8.13
C VAL A 203 26.47 -15.97 7.46
N SER A 204 26.42 -17.30 7.57
CA SER A 204 27.41 -18.20 6.97
C SER A 204 27.30 -18.35 5.43
N ALA A 205 26.15 -18.03 4.83
CA ALA A 205 25.92 -18.22 3.39
C ALA A 205 26.23 -16.98 2.54
N ALA A 206 26.61 -15.85 3.16
CA ALA A 206 26.93 -14.60 2.47
C ALA A 206 28.45 -14.33 2.36
N GLU A 207 29.31 -15.16 2.98
CA GLU A 207 30.78 -15.04 2.93
C GLU A 207 31.46 -16.16 2.12
N GLY A 208 30.69 -16.97 1.38
CA GLY A 208 31.23 -18.06 0.57
C GLY A 208 30.56 -18.14 -0.80
N ASP A 209 30.94 -17.23 -1.70
CA ASP A 209 31.15 -17.47 -3.14
C ASP A 209 31.72 -16.21 -3.82
#